data_AF-A0A3D6BMS7-F1
#
_entry.id   AF-A0A3D6BMS7-F1
#
_cell.length_a   1.000
_cell.length_b   1.000
_cell.length_c   1.000
_cell.angle_alpha   90.00
_cell.angle_beta   90.00
_cell.angle_gamma   90.00
#
_symmetry.space_group_name_H-M   'P 1'
#
loop_
_entity.id
_entity.type
_entity.pdbx_description
1 polymer ?
#
loop_
_entity_poly.entity_id
_entity_poly.type
_entity_poly.pdbx_seq_one_letter_code
_entity_poly.pdbx_strand_id
1 'polypeptide(L)'
;MRENEYNPPHTHHNGTGWSTVLFLKIPEFVNDARDPHKFKDGQLAFTGDNGRITWHEPKVGDFYIFEAIHTHCVMPFKTKNKNDIRRSMSFNFIKKL
;
A
#
# COMPACT_ATOMS: atom_id res chain seq x y z
N MET A 1 7.06 2.85 7.43
CA MET A 1 7.90 2.97 6.24
C MET A 1 8.64 4.30 6.26
N ARG A 2 9.95 4.28 6.05
CA ARG A 2 10.79 5.46 5.77
C ARG A 2 10.82 5.73 4.27
N GLU A 3 11.31 6.91 3.89
CA GLU A 3 11.56 7.27 2.49
C GLU A 3 12.39 6.19 1.76
N ASN A 4 12.03 5.95 0.50
CA ASN A 4 12.57 4.91 -0.40
C ASN A 4 12.32 3.45 0.01
N GLU A 5 11.69 3.16 1.17
CA GLU A 5 11.30 1.79 1.48
C GLU A 5 10.18 1.33 0.53
N TYR A 6 10.30 0.10 0.03
CA TYR A 6 9.36 -0.51 -0.90
C TYR A 6 8.70 -1.72 -0.26
N ASN A 7 7.38 -1.85 -0.40
CA ASN A 7 6.71 -3.12 -0.14
C ASN A 7 6.39 -3.78 -1.50
N PRO A 8 7.21 -4.74 -1.97
CA PRO A 8 7.08 -5.32 -3.31
C PRO A 8 5.77 -6.09 -3.50
N PRO A 9 5.41 -6.47 -4.74
CA PRO A 9 4.22 -7.28 -5.01
C PRO A 9 4.31 -8.61 -4.27
N HIS A 10 3.30 -8.90 -3.46
CA HIS A 10 3.21 -10.13 -2.69
C HIS A 10 1.74 -10.49 -2.40
N THR A 11 1.55 -11.67 -1.81
CA THR A 11 0.25 -12.12 -1.27
C THR A 11 0.48 -12.70 0.13
N HIS A 12 -0.59 -12.89 0.88
CA HIS A 12 -0.55 -13.48 2.22
C HIS A 12 -1.13 -14.91 2.14
N HIS A 13 -0.30 -15.91 2.42
CA HIS A 13 -0.65 -17.33 2.23
C HIS A 13 -1.14 -18.02 3.53
N ASN A 14 -1.31 -19.35 3.48
CA ASN A 14 -1.49 -20.25 4.63
C ASN A 14 -2.81 -20.12 5.42
N GLY A 15 -3.96 -20.28 4.76
CA GLY A 15 -5.26 -20.28 5.44
C GLY A 15 -5.71 -18.88 5.92
N THR A 16 -5.00 -17.84 5.51
CA THR A 16 -5.42 -16.46 5.68
C THR A 16 -6.60 -16.20 4.75
N GLY A 17 -7.74 -15.78 5.30
CA GLY A 17 -8.90 -15.39 4.49
C GLY A 17 -8.76 -13.98 3.97
N TRP A 18 -8.50 -13.05 4.88
CA TRP A 18 -8.47 -11.62 4.60
C TRP A 18 -7.21 -10.98 5.16
N SER A 19 -6.65 -10.03 4.43
CA SER A 19 -5.55 -9.17 4.85
C SER A 19 -6.05 -7.73 4.98
N THR A 20 -5.31 -6.92 5.74
CA THR A 20 -5.68 -5.54 6.02
C THR A 20 -4.51 -4.57 6.02
N VAL A 21 -4.82 -3.30 5.78
CA VAL A 21 -3.93 -2.19 6.09
C VAL A 21 -4.73 -0.96 6.53
N LEU A 22 -4.46 -0.48 7.75
CA LEU A 22 -4.93 0.78 8.30
C LEU A 22 -3.82 1.83 8.19
N PHE A 23 -4.14 2.99 7.62
CA PHE A 23 -3.20 4.10 7.46
C PHE A 23 -3.27 5.07 8.65
N LEU A 24 -2.20 5.11 9.46
CA LEU A 24 -2.14 5.87 10.71
C LEU A 24 -1.44 7.22 10.57
N LYS A 25 -0.47 7.32 9.65
CA LYS A 25 0.22 8.55 9.29
C LYS A 25 0.66 8.47 7.83
N ILE A 26 0.38 9.50 7.06
CA ILE A 26 0.86 9.67 5.68
C ILE A 26 1.60 11.01 5.63
N PRO A 27 2.90 11.02 5.30
CA PRO A 27 3.64 12.27 5.18
C PRO A 27 3.28 12.98 3.87
N GLU A 28 3.68 14.24 3.73
CA GLU A 28 3.63 14.91 2.44
C GLU A 28 4.73 14.36 1.53
N PHE A 29 4.33 13.84 0.37
CA PHE A 29 5.26 13.32 -0.62
C PHE A 29 5.80 14.43 -1.53
N VAL A 30 7.00 14.20 -2.07
CA VAL A 30 7.54 15.00 -3.19
C VAL A 30 6.92 14.48 -4.47
N ASN A 31 6.26 15.35 -5.25
CA ASN A 31 5.82 15.01 -6.59
C ASN A 31 6.86 15.47 -7.61
N ASP A 32 7.73 14.55 -8.03
CA ASP A 32 8.73 14.76 -9.08
C ASP A 32 8.34 14.07 -10.40
N ALA A 33 7.09 13.58 -10.52
CA ALA A 33 6.59 12.99 -11.74
C ALA A 33 6.45 14.07 -12.83
N ARG A 34 7.06 13.82 -13.99
CA ARG A 34 6.95 14.71 -15.17
C ARG A 34 5.50 14.88 -15.63
N ASP A 35 4.73 13.81 -15.56
CA ASP A 35 3.31 13.80 -15.90
C ASP A 35 2.47 13.53 -14.63
N PRO A 36 1.52 14.40 -14.24
CA PRO A 36 0.77 14.23 -12.98
C PRO A 36 0.06 12.89 -12.83
N HIS A 37 -0.45 12.31 -13.93
CA HIS A 37 -1.16 11.03 -13.92
C HIS A 37 -0.25 9.81 -13.63
N LYS A 38 1.07 9.98 -13.68
CA LYS A 38 2.06 8.93 -13.40
C LYS A 38 2.59 8.95 -11.97
N PHE A 39 2.19 9.93 -11.16
CA PHE A 39 2.58 9.96 -9.76
C PHE A 39 1.99 8.76 -9.03
N LYS A 40 2.85 7.92 -8.42
CA LYS A 40 2.47 6.69 -7.71
C LYS A 40 3.16 6.53 -6.35
N ASP A 41 3.93 7.52 -5.91
CA ASP A 41 4.68 7.42 -4.65
C ASP A 41 3.75 7.14 -3.47
N GLY A 42 4.09 6.08 -2.73
CA GLY A 42 3.34 5.66 -1.55
C GLY A 42 1.93 5.11 -1.86
N GLN A 43 1.52 5.00 -3.12
CA GLN A 43 0.22 4.43 -3.47
C GLN A 43 0.16 2.95 -3.15
N LEU A 44 -1.03 2.49 -2.75
CA LEU A 44 -1.37 1.08 -2.60
C LEU A 44 -1.85 0.57 -3.97
N ALA A 45 -1.33 -0.56 -4.42
CA ALA A 45 -1.70 -1.17 -5.67
C ALA A 45 -2.27 -2.57 -5.46
N PHE A 46 -3.31 -2.90 -6.23
CA PHE A 46 -3.88 -4.24 -6.33
C PHE A 46 -3.82 -4.71 -7.78
N THR A 47 -3.28 -5.90 -8.01
CA THR A 47 -3.20 -6.52 -9.33
C THR A 47 -4.34 -7.52 -9.50
N GLY A 48 -5.27 -7.22 -10.41
CA GLY A 48 -6.36 -8.13 -10.73
C GLY A 48 -5.91 -9.31 -11.60
N ASP A 49 -6.77 -10.33 -11.72
CA ASP A 49 -6.47 -11.58 -12.43
C ASP A 49 -6.12 -11.38 -13.92
N ASN A 50 -6.56 -10.27 -14.52
CA ASN A 50 -6.22 -9.88 -15.90
C ASN A 50 -4.89 -9.11 -16.02
N GLY A 51 -4.12 -9.02 -14.92
CA GLY A 51 -2.86 -8.27 -14.85
C GLY A 51 -3.01 -6.75 -14.76
N ARG A 52 -4.24 -6.21 -14.75
CA ARG A 52 -4.46 -4.76 -14.59
C ARG A 52 -4.21 -4.36 -13.14
N ILE A 53 -3.51 -3.25 -12.96
CA ILE A 53 -3.19 -2.69 -11.65
C ILE A 53 -4.16 -1.55 -11.33
N THR A 54 -4.85 -1.66 -10.20
CA THR A 54 -5.66 -0.58 -9.63
C THR A 54 -4.84 0.11 -8.55
N TRP A 55 -4.75 1.43 -8.65
CA TRP A 55 -3.95 2.26 -7.75
C TRP A 55 -4.85 3.07 -6.83
N HIS A 56 -4.52 3.11 -5.55
CA HIS A 56 -5.23 3.86 -4.52
C HIS A 56 -4.28 4.84 -3.83
N GLU A 57 -4.77 6.06 -3.62
CA GLU A 57 -4.14 7.12 -2.84
C GLU A 57 -4.73 7.11 -1.42
N PRO A 58 -4.07 6.45 -0.46
CA PRO A 58 -4.64 6.27 0.86
C PRO A 58 -4.62 7.59 1.64
N LYS A 59 -5.55 7.75 2.57
CA LYS A 59 -5.62 8.85 3.53
C LYS A 59 -5.47 8.34 4.95
N VAL A 60 -5.10 9.23 5.88
CA VAL A 60 -5.08 8.88 7.31
C VAL A 60 -6.49 8.47 7.74
N GLY A 61 -6.60 7.30 8.36
CA GLY A 61 -7.86 6.69 8.77
C GLY A 61 -8.42 5.67 7.78
N ASP A 62 -7.95 5.63 6.53
CA ASP A 62 -8.42 4.61 5.58
C ASP A 62 -8.03 3.21 6.06
N PHE A 63 -9.02 2.31 6.04
CA PHE A 63 -8.85 0.91 6.40
C PHE A 63 -9.23 0.01 5.23
N TYR A 64 -8.24 -0.58 4.58
CA TYR A 64 -8.44 -1.50 3.47
C TYR A 64 -8.50 -2.93 4.00
N ILE A 65 -9.49 -3.69 3.52
CA ILE A 65 -9.66 -5.13 3.78
C ILE A 65 -9.81 -5.80 2.41
N PHE A 66 -9.03 -6.85 2.17
CA PHE A 66 -8.99 -7.54 0.88
C PHE A 66 -8.66 -9.02 1.07
N GLU A 67 -9.01 -9.85 0.08
CA GLU A 67 -8.68 -11.27 0.13
C GLU A 67 -7.16 -11.45 0.19
N ALA A 68 -6.71 -12.33 1.09
CA ALA A 68 -5.27 -12.48 1.37
C ALA A 68 -4.46 -12.94 0.15
N ILE A 69 -5.11 -13.65 -0.77
CA ILE A 69 -4.54 -14.13 -2.03
C ILE A 69 -4.38 -13.03 -3.09
N HIS A 70 -4.96 -11.84 -2.87
CA HIS A 70 -4.91 -10.77 -3.85
C HIS A 70 -3.51 -10.14 -3.88
N THR A 71 -2.89 -10.10 -5.07
CA THR A 71 -1.54 -9.53 -5.22
C THR A 71 -1.58 -8.03 -5.01
N HIS A 72 -0.74 -7.54 -4.10
CA HIS A 72 -0.70 -6.12 -3.77
C HIS A 72 0.72 -5.65 -3.46
N CYS A 73 0.95 -4.35 -3.62
CA CYS A 73 2.21 -3.69 -3.29
C CYS A 73 1.99 -2.26 -2.77
N VAL A 74 3.04 -1.67 -2.20
CA VAL A 74 3.07 -0.25 -1.85
C VAL A 74 4.33 0.34 -2.46
N MET A 75 4.17 1.34 -3.32
CA MET A 75 5.30 1.99 -3.99
C MET A 75 6.21 2.71 -2.99
N PRO A 76 7.53 2.77 -3.28
CA PRO A 76 8.42 3.66 -2.55
C PRO A 76 7.94 5.11 -2.71
N PHE A 77 8.42 5.98 -1.82
CA PHE A 77 8.07 7.39 -1.82
C PHE A 77 9.21 8.25 -1.32
N LYS A 78 9.21 9.52 -1.76
CA LYS A 78 10.05 10.60 -1.21
C LYS A 78 9.22 11.52 -0.33
N THR A 79 9.82 12.06 0.73
CA THR A 79 9.14 12.94 1.69
C THR A 79 9.60 14.40 1.55
N LYS A 80 8.68 15.36 1.69
CA LYS A 80 9.06 16.79 1.70
C LYS A 80 9.89 17.16 2.93
N ASN A 81 9.56 16.59 4.09
CA ASN A 81 10.31 16.78 5.32
C ASN A 81 11.23 15.57 5.55
N LYS A 82 12.54 15.82 5.55
CA LYS A 82 13.54 14.79 5.78
C LYS A 82 13.31 14.14 7.16
N ASN A 83 13.28 12.81 7.19
CA ASN A 83 13.00 11.95 8.36
C ASN A 83 11.50 11.72 8.68
N ASP A 84 10.58 12.24 7.87
CA ASP A 84 9.18 11.84 8.03
C ASP A 84 8.97 10.36 7.72
N ILE A 85 7.97 9.79 8.36
CA ILE A 85 7.62 8.37 8.22
C ILE A 85 6.14 8.21 7.88
N ARG A 86 5.86 7.22 7.03
CA ARG A 86 4.52 6.65 6.90
C ARG A 86 4.32 5.59 7.98
N ARG A 87 3.19 5.62 8.68
CA ARG A 87 2.80 4.59 9.65
C ARG A 87 1.52 3.92 9.20
N SER A 88 1.53 2.61 9.22
CA SER A 88 0.36 1.77 8.95
C SER A 88 0.37 0.57 9.89
N MET A 89 -0.81 0.00 10.10
CA MET A 89 -0.99 -1.24 10.84
C MET A 89 -1.61 -2.26 9.91
N SER A 90 -0.98 -3.43 9.78
CA SER A 90 -1.45 -4.53 8.94
C SER A 90 -1.58 -5.78 9.77
N PHE A 91 -2.67 -6.51 9.57
CA PHE A 91 -2.92 -7.79 10.21
C PHE A 91 -3.85 -8.65 9.35
N ASN A 92 -3.85 -9.93 9.66
CA ASN A 92 -4.51 -10.97 8.88
C ASN A 92 -5.63 -11.61 9.69
N PHE A 93 -6.75 -11.92 9.03
CA PHE A 93 -7.80 -12.75 9.57
C PHE A 93 -7.66 -14.17 9.01
N ILE A 94 -7.57 -15.16 9.89
CA ILE A 94 -7.63 -16.57 9.49
C ILE A 94 -9.05 -16.93 9.05
N LYS A 95 -9.17 -17.71 7.98
CA LYS A 95 -10.46 -18.31 7.61
C LYS A 95 -10.57 -19.64 8.35
N LYS A 96 -11.38 -19.66 9.42
CA LYS A 96 -11.71 -20.91 10.11
C LYS A 96 -12.84 -21.59 9.33
N LEU A 97 -12.55 -22.77 8.79
CA LEU A 97 -13.55 -23.67 8.20
C LEU A 97 -14.46 -24.23 9.29
#